data_AF-A2E0H4-F1
#
_entry.id   AF-A2E0H4-F1
#
_cell.length_a   1.000
_cell.length_b   1.000
_cell.length_c   1.000
_cell.angle_alpha   90.00
_cell.angle_beta   90.00
_cell.angle_gamma   90.00
#
_symmetry.space_group_name_H-M   'P 1'
#
loop_
_entity.id
_entity.type
_entity.pdbx_description
1 polymer ?
#
loop_
_entity_poly.entity_id
_entity_poly.type
_entity_poly.pdbx_seq_one_letter_code
_entity_poly.pdbx_strand_id
1 'polypeptide(L)'
;MDSNSSEARVIMPAIIKGYDHLNNSAFVEWVIKACKNDDKPPKSKHVRRIINGMLRDSNVSMQMMVNIIIDDNHWQTNPILGAKLLYVALSVFQMMKKLEAADDALKKIDMLSSYYEKQRFDEKLTPYWNIALGLASIYHSKVIFHHQNPNVQPNFHSIDGKFPSEFFEILRGYLTKVIYESNRALANIADNFPCTVMVQPFIEEAINSYRLLKFVDKDNAAKTTLRDAEALFEKAQSIQFLRSAVIYPPKYNSIPEPRFSSYGAQ
;
A
#
# COMPACT_ATOMS: atom_id res chain seq x y z
N MET A 1 5.67 -1.19 -53.29
CA MET A 1 6.75 -2.07 -52.80
C MET A 1 7.13 -1.60 -51.42
N ASP A 2 6.31 -1.99 -50.46
CA ASP A 2 6.65 -2.59 -49.17
C ASP A 2 7.79 -1.98 -48.35
N SER A 3 7.34 -1.26 -47.33
CA SER A 3 7.68 -1.46 -45.91
C SER A 3 9.08 -1.97 -45.57
N ASN A 4 9.82 -1.15 -44.81
CA ASN A 4 10.52 -1.67 -43.64
C ASN A 4 10.51 -0.61 -42.53
N SER A 5 9.44 -0.69 -41.73
CA SER A 5 9.40 -0.16 -40.37
C SER A 5 10.52 -0.82 -39.56
N SER A 6 11.55 -0.06 -39.20
CA SER A 6 12.53 -0.51 -38.22
C SER A 6 11.85 -0.58 -36.86
N GLU A 7 11.28 -1.73 -36.55
CA GLU A 7 10.84 -2.07 -35.21
C GLU A 7 11.99 -1.80 -34.24
N ALA A 8 11.78 -0.85 -33.34
CA ALA A 8 12.58 -0.69 -32.15
C ALA A 8 12.48 -2.01 -31.37
N ARG A 9 13.47 -2.89 -31.57
CA ARG A 9 13.70 -4.04 -30.71
C ARG A 9 13.87 -3.49 -29.30
N VAL A 10 12.83 -3.62 -28.50
CA VAL A 10 12.90 -3.49 -27.05
C VAL A 10 13.88 -4.57 -26.63
N ILE A 11 15.12 -4.18 -26.39
CA ILE A 11 16.12 -5.02 -25.75
C ILE A 11 15.55 -5.31 -24.36
N MET A 12 14.85 -6.43 -24.20
CA MET A 12 14.61 -7.01 -22.88
C MET A 12 16.00 -7.27 -22.31
N PRO A 13 16.39 -6.61 -21.20
CA PRO A 13 17.59 -7.00 -20.48
C PRO A 13 17.45 -8.48 -20.15
N ALA A 14 18.53 -9.23 -20.35
CA ALA A 14 18.68 -10.63 -20.03
C ALA A 14 17.74 -11.03 -18.88
N ILE A 15 16.74 -11.83 -19.23
CA ILE A 15 15.80 -12.45 -18.31
C ILE A 15 16.64 -13.16 -17.24
N ILE A 16 16.69 -12.56 -16.05
CA ILE A 16 16.51 -13.24 -14.78
C ILE A 16 17.40 -14.49 -14.62
N LYS A 17 18.71 -14.32 -14.46
CA LYS A 17 19.59 -15.37 -13.95
C LYS A 17 19.38 -15.53 -12.43
N GLY A 18 18.27 -16.14 -12.05
CA GLY A 18 17.93 -16.38 -10.64
C GLY A 18 16.51 -16.89 -10.38
N TYR A 19 15.60 -16.79 -11.36
CA TYR A 19 14.22 -17.27 -11.20
C TYR A 19 13.80 -18.29 -12.26
N ASP A 20 14.71 -19.18 -12.68
CA ASP A 20 14.39 -20.35 -13.52
C ASP A 20 13.45 -21.38 -12.82
N HIS A 21 12.94 -21.05 -11.63
CA HIS A 21 12.01 -21.87 -10.86
C HIS A 21 10.59 -21.26 -10.76
N LEU A 22 10.37 -20.06 -11.32
CA LEU A 22 9.06 -19.42 -11.31
C LEU A 22 8.31 -19.66 -12.62
N ASN A 23 7.38 -20.61 -12.62
CA ASN A 23 6.39 -20.83 -13.67
C ASN A 23 5.41 -19.65 -13.91
N ASN A 24 5.73 -18.41 -13.52
CA ASN A 24 4.81 -17.28 -13.60
C ASN A 24 5.45 -16.01 -14.19
N SER A 25 5.97 -16.13 -15.41
CA SER A 25 6.56 -15.02 -16.19
C SER A 25 5.63 -13.80 -16.29
N ALA A 26 4.31 -14.02 -16.30
CA ALA A 26 3.31 -12.96 -16.32
C ALA A 26 3.26 -12.14 -15.02
N PHE A 27 3.38 -12.78 -13.85
CA PHE A 27 3.37 -12.08 -12.57
C PHE A 27 4.57 -11.13 -12.44
N VAL A 28 5.77 -11.63 -12.74
CA VAL A 28 7.00 -10.83 -12.75
C VAL A 28 6.86 -9.62 -13.68
N GLU A 29 6.32 -9.83 -14.88
CA GLU A 29 6.09 -8.76 -15.84
C GLU A 29 5.12 -7.69 -15.30
N TRP A 30 4.07 -8.08 -14.56
CA TRP A 30 3.15 -7.13 -13.95
C TRP A 30 3.82 -6.32 -12.85
N VAL A 31 4.65 -6.95 -12.01
CA VAL A 31 5.42 -6.29 -10.95
C VAL A 31 6.37 -5.25 -11.55
N ILE A 32 7.16 -5.62 -12.56
CA ILE A 32 8.07 -4.71 -13.27
C ILE A 32 7.30 -3.56 -13.92
N LYS A 33 6.17 -3.84 -14.57
CA LYS A 33 5.35 -2.79 -15.23
C LYS A 33 4.64 -1.87 -14.23
N ALA A 34 4.32 -2.34 -13.04
CA ALA A 34 3.73 -1.53 -11.97
C ALA A 34 4.79 -0.59 -11.34
N CYS A 35 6.03 -1.07 -11.22
CA CYS A 35 7.14 -0.36 -10.59
C CYS A 35 8.16 0.13 -11.62
N LYS A 36 7.72 0.47 -12.84
CA LYS A 36 8.62 0.97 -13.88
C LYS A 36 9.35 2.23 -13.38
N ASN A 37 10.65 2.32 -13.63
CA ASN A 37 11.43 3.53 -13.35
C ASN A 37 11.09 4.66 -14.34
N ASP A 38 9.98 5.33 -14.09
CA ASP A 38 9.55 6.53 -14.82
C ASP A 38 8.73 7.44 -13.89
N ASP A 39 8.59 8.71 -14.25
CA ASP A 39 7.82 9.72 -13.52
C ASP A 39 6.30 9.56 -13.75
N LYS A 40 5.81 8.33 -13.93
CA LYS A 40 4.38 8.01 -14.11
C LYS A 40 3.86 7.28 -12.88
N PRO A 41 2.58 7.41 -12.52
CA PRO A 41 2.01 6.63 -11.42
C PRO A 41 2.14 5.12 -11.67
N PRO A 42 2.15 4.29 -10.60
CA PRO A 42 1.90 2.86 -10.71
C PRO A 42 0.65 2.59 -11.56
N LYS A 43 0.79 1.78 -12.60
CA LYS A 43 -0.31 1.50 -13.52
C LYS A 43 -1.35 0.61 -12.84
N SER A 44 -2.53 1.15 -12.56
CA SER A 44 -3.61 0.46 -11.82
C SER A 44 -3.99 -0.91 -12.41
N LYS A 45 -3.93 -1.08 -13.74
CA LYS A 45 -4.19 -2.38 -14.39
C LYS A 45 -3.20 -3.47 -13.98
N HIS A 46 -1.93 -3.13 -13.74
CA HIS A 46 -0.91 -4.09 -13.33
C HIS A 46 -0.99 -4.35 -11.83
N VAL A 47 -1.23 -3.32 -11.02
CA VAL A 47 -1.49 -3.44 -9.58
C VAL A 47 -2.67 -4.39 -9.33
N ARG A 48 -3.78 -4.22 -10.06
CA ARG A 48 -4.95 -5.11 -9.98
C ARG A 48 -4.63 -6.55 -10.38
N ARG A 49 -3.80 -6.76 -11.41
CA ARG A 49 -3.38 -8.11 -11.83
C ARG A 49 -2.49 -8.79 -10.79
N ILE A 50 -1.60 -8.04 -10.13
CA ILE A 50 -0.78 -8.54 -9.01
C ILE A 50 -1.69 -9.01 -7.87
N ILE A 51 -2.60 -8.14 -7.41
CA ILE A 51 -3.58 -8.47 -6.35
C ILE A 51 -4.39 -9.71 -6.73
N ASN A 52 -4.96 -9.76 -7.95
CA ASN A 52 -5.73 -10.90 -8.42
C ASN A 52 -4.89 -12.18 -8.53
N GLY A 53 -3.62 -12.07 -8.92
CA GLY A 53 -2.70 -13.21 -8.99
C GLY A 53 -2.46 -13.81 -7.60
N MET A 54 -2.14 -12.96 -6.63
CA MET A 54 -1.89 -13.38 -5.24
C MET A 54 -3.13 -13.94 -4.54
N LEU A 55 -4.33 -13.49 -4.92
CA LEU A 55 -5.58 -14.04 -4.39
C LEU A 55 -5.97 -15.38 -5.02
N ARG A 56 -5.48 -15.69 -6.22
CA ARG A 56 -5.85 -16.91 -6.97
C ARG A 56 -4.81 -18.02 -6.85
N ASP A 57 -3.55 -17.67 -6.66
CA ASP A 57 -2.43 -18.61 -6.64
C ASP A 57 -1.66 -18.45 -5.33
N SER A 58 -1.77 -19.46 -4.45
CA SER A 58 -1.08 -19.49 -3.16
C SER A 58 0.45 -19.57 -3.28
N ASN A 59 0.98 -19.90 -4.46
CA ASN A 59 2.42 -19.90 -4.70
C ASN A 59 2.98 -18.48 -4.92
N VAL A 60 2.11 -17.49 -5.14
CA VAL A 60 2.51 -16.10 -5.34
C VAL A 60 2.35 -15.35 -4.03
N SER A 61 3.49 -15.02 -3.41
CA SER A 61 3.53 -14.36 -2.10
C SER A 61 3.95 -12.89 -2.20
N MET A 62 3.69 -12.13 -1.13
CA MET A 62 4.16 -10.76 -1.02
C MET A 62 5.68 -10.69 -1.02
N GLN A 63 6.33 -11.66 -0.37
CA GLN A 63 7.79 -11.80 -0.37
C GLN A 63 8.34 -11.90 -1.79
N MET A 64 7.73 -12.73 -2.65
CA MET A 64 8.16 -12.90 -4.02
C MET A 64 8.09 -11.58 -4.81
N MET A 65 7.00 -10.83 -4.65
CA MET A 65 6.87 -9.50 -5.27
C MET A 65 7.94 -8.51 -4.78
N VAL A 66 8.20 -8.47 -3.48
CA VAL A 66 9.20 -7.59 -2.89
C VAL A 66 10.61 -7.98 -3.36
N ASN A 67 10.91 -9.28 -3.45
CA ASN A 67 12.18 -9.78 -3.99
C ASN A 67 12.41 -9.35 -5.44
N ILE A 68 11.40 -9.49 -6.31
CA ILE A 68 11.49 -9.10 -7.73
C ILE A 68 11.93 -7.65 -7.88
N ILE A 69 11.52 -6.76 -6.98
CA ILE A 69 11.86 -5.34 -7.10
C ILE A 69 13.13 -4.99 -6.34
N ILE A 70 13.30 -5.48 -5.11
CA ILE A 70 14.43 -5.11 -4.25
C ILE A 70 15.73 -5.77 -4.68
N ASP A 71 15.68 -7.02 -5.13
CA ASP A 71 16.90 -7.78 -5.45
C ASP A 71 17.43 -7.43 -6.85
N ASP A 72 16.54 -7.07 -7.79
CA ASP A 72 16.88 -6.88 -9.20
C ASP A 72 16.91 -5.40 -9.66
N ASN A 73 16.71 -4.42 -8.76
CA ASN A 73 16.68 -3.01 -9.16
C ASN A 73 17.48 -2.06 -8.26
N HIS A 74 17.93 -0.95 -8.86
CA HIS A 74 18.67 0.15 -8.22
C HIS A 74 17.77 1.07 -7.38
N TRP A 75 16.98 0.51 -6.46
CA TRP A 75 16.08 1.31 -5.60
C TRP A 75 16.84 2.25 -4.67
N GLN A 76 18.10 1.93 -4.33
CA GLN A 76 18.96 2.74 -3.46
C GLN A 76 19.18 4.15 -4.04
N THR A 77 19.38 4.25 -5.36
CA THR A 77 19.64 5.55 -6.02
C THR A 77 18.37 6.17 -6.59
N ASN A 78 17.21 5.54 -6.38
CA ASN A 78 15.97 5.94 -7.04
C ASN A 78 14.74 5.84 -6.13
N PRO A 79 14.34 6.95 -5.48
CA PRO A 79 13.18 6.97 -4.60
C PRO A 79 11.84 6.84 -5.34
N ILE A 80 11.78 7.11 -6.65
CA ILE A 80 10.57 6.85 -7.45
C ILE A 80 10.25 5.36 -7.41
N LEU A 81 11.27 4.52 -7.67
CA LEU A 81 11.11 3.08 -7.66
C LEU A 81 10.72 2.56 -6.26
N GLY A 82 11.38 3.05 -5.21
CA GLY A 82 11.05 2.68 -3.83
C GLY A 82 9.62 3.05 -3.45
N ALA A 83 9.17 4.26 -3.80
CA ALA A 83 7.79 4.69 -3.56
C ALA A 83 6.77 3.80 -4.28
N LYS A 84 7.02 3.46 -5.56
CA LYS A 84 6.12 2.58 -6.32
C LYS A 84 6.06 1.17 -5.74
N LEU A 85 7.20 0.60 -5.37
CA LEU A 85 7.25 -0.70 -4.72
C LEU A 85 6.39 -0.71 -3.45
N LEU A 86 6.63 0.26 -2.56
CA LEU A 86 5.93 0.33 -1.28
C LEU A 86 4.44 0.61 -1.47
N TYR A 87 4.07 1.37 -2.50
CA TYR A 87 2.68 1.57 -2.89
C TYR A 87 2.03 0.24 -3.26
N VAL A 88 2.69 -0.57 -4.10
CA VAL A 88 2.16 -1.88 -4.50
C VAL A 88 2.10 -2.82 -3.28
N ALA A 89 3.14 -2.84 -2.44
CA ALA A 89 3.19 -3.67 -1.24
C ALA A 89 2.03 -3.37 -0.28
N LEU A 90 1.81 -2.09 0.05
CA LEU A 90 0.72 -1.69 0.92
C LEU A 90 -0.65 -1.93 0.28
N SER A 91 -0.81 -1.66 -1.02
CA SER A 91 -2.05 -1.92 -1.75
C SER A 91 -2.41 -3.41 -1.77
N VAL A 92 -1.42 -4.28 -1.94
CA VAL A 92 -1.60 -5.74 -1.85
C VAL A 92 -2.00 -6.12 -0.44
N PHE A 93 -1.28 -5.64 0.58
CA PHE A 93 -1.57 -5.95 1.97
C PHE A 93 -3.02 -5.61 2.33
N GLN A 94 -3.49 -4.40 2.00
CA GLN A 94 -4.88 -3.96 2.24
C GLN A 94 -5.96 -4.82 1.56
N MET A 95 -5.58 -5.64 0.59
CA MET A 95 -6.45 -6.51 -0.18
C MET A 95 -6.30 -7.99 0.19
N MET A 96 -5.37 -8.38 1.07
CA MET A 96 -5.20 -9.77 1.46
C MET A 96 -6.19 -10.18 2.56
N LYS A 97 -6.56 -11.47 2.60
CA LYS A 97 -7.38 -12.05 3.68
C LYS A 97 -6.56 -12.39 4.93
N LYS A 98 -5.29 -12.73 4.75
CA LYS A 98 -4.37 -13.19 5.79
C LYS A 98 -3.03 -12.49 5.68
N LEU A 99 -2.28 -12.50 6.78
CA LEU A 99 -0.94 -11.92 6.91
C LEU A 99 0.20 -12.85 6.46
N GLU A 100 -0.11 -14.02 5.89
CA GLU A 100 0.90 -15.02 5.56
C GLU A 100 2.00 -14.39 4.68
N ALA A 101 3.27 -14.54 5.11
CA ALA A 101 4.47 -13.95 4.52
C ALA A 101 4.62 -12.41 4.59
N ALA A 102 3.87 -11.70 5.44
CA ALA A 102 4.03 -10.27 5.65
C ALA A 102 5.35 -9.92 6.39
N ASP A 103 5.86 -10.83 7.24
CA ASP A 103 7.07 -10.64 8.04
C ASP A 103 8.36 -10.62 7.24
N ASP A 104 8.50 -11.53 6.29
CA ASP A 104 9.68 -11.54 5.44
C ASP A 104 9.68 -10.30 4.53
N ALA A 105 8.50 -9.88 4.07
CA ALA A 105 8.35 -8.67 3.28
C ALA A 105 8.69 -7.44 4.14
N LEU A 106 8.30 -7.44 5.42
CA LEU A 106 8.62 -6.39 6.37
C LEU A 106 10.13 -6.19 6.52
N LYS A 107 10.91 -7.27 6.68
CA LYS A 107 12.38 -7.17 6.81
C LYS A 107 13.01 -6.38 5.65
N LYS A 108 12.55 -6.63 4.42
CA LYS A 108 13.06 -5.93 3.23
C LYS A 108 12.55 -4.50 3.11
N ILE A 109 11.32 -4.25 3.52
CA ILE A 109 10.73 -2.90 3.59
C ILE A 109 11.46 -2.05 4.64
N ASP A 110 11.75 -2.60 5.82
CA ASP A 110 12.50 -1.95 6.88
C ASP A 110 13.94 -1.67 6.47
N MET A 111 14.57 -2.59 5.72
CA MET A 111 15.89 -2.35 5.10
C MET A 111 15.85 -1.14 4.15
N LEU A 112 14.85 -1.06 3.28
CA LEU A 112 14.68 0.05 2.36
C LEU A 112 14.44 1.37 3.12
N SER A 113 13.55 1.37 4.11
CA SER A 113 13.27 2.54 4.95
C SER A 113 14.53 3.03 5.67
N SER A 114 15.23 2.12 6.34
CA SER A 114 16.47 2.41 7.07
C SER A 114 17.57 2.98 6.18
N TYR A 115 17.61 2.54 4.91
CA TYR A 115 18.53 3.10 3.93
C TYR A 115 18.11 4.53 3.57
N TYR A 116 16.83 4.76 3.22
CA TYR A 116 16.31 6.07 2.85
C TYR A 116 16.37 7.11 3.96
N GLU A 117 16.24 6.72 5.23
CA GLU A 117 16.41 7.65 6.37
C GLU A 117 17.83 8.24 6.46
N LYS A 118 18.83 7.53 5.93
CA LYS A 118 20.24 7.93 5.94
C LYS A 118 20.67 8.67 4.67
N GLN A 119 19.81 8.72 3.65
CA GLN A 119 20.12 9.37 2.38
C GLN A 119 19.55 10.78 2.31
N ARG A 120 20.11 11.57 1.39
CA ARG A 120 19.48 12.77 0.87
C ARG A 120 19.40 12.65 -0.63
N PHE A 121 18.22 12.96 -1.17
CA PHE A 121 17.97 12.97 -2.60
C PHE A 121 17.79 14.40 -3.09
N ASP A 122 17.93 14.60 -4.39
CA ASP A 122 17.66 15.88 -5.03
C ASP A 122 16.25 16.38 -4.71
N GLU A 123 16.06 17.70 -4.72
CA GLU A 123 14.77 18.35 -4.41
C GLU A 123 13.63 17.79 -5.28
N LYS A 124 13.89 17.53 -6.57
CA LYS A 124 12.92 16.93 -7.51
C LYS A 124 12.43 15.55 -7.09
N LEU A 125 13.24 14.80 -6.34
CA LEU A 125 12.97 13.44 -5.90
C LEU A 125 12.45 13.37 -4.46
N THR A 126 12.48 14.50 -3.74
CA THR A 126 12.06 14.61 -2.33
C THR A 126 10.60 14.19 -2.11
N PRO A 127 9.63 14.54 -2.98
CA PRO A 127 8.25 14.04 -2.86
C PRO A 127 8.15 12.51 -2.83
N TYR A 128 8.87 11.84 -3.73
CA TYR A 128 8.90 10.38 -3.83
C TYR A 128 9.54 9.75 -2.59
N TRP A 129 10.65 10.30 -2.15
CA TRP A 129 11.35 9.84 -0.95
C TRP A 129 10.47 9.95 0.30
N ASN A 130 9.79 11.10 0.50
CA ASN A 130 8.89 11.31 1.63
C ASN A 130 7.69 10.37 1.61
N ILE A 131 7.13 10.10 0.43
CA ILE A 131 6.06 9.11 0.24
C ILE A 131 6.56 7.70 0.53
N ALA A 132 7.73 7.32 0.05
CA ALA A 132 8.32 6.02 0.33
C ALA A 132 8.47 5.79 1.84
N LEU A 133 9.07 6.74 2.56
CA LEU A 133 9.20 6.66 4.03
C LEU A 133 7.84 6.55 4.73
N GLY A 134 6.83 7.29 4.26
CA GLY A 134 5.48 7.22 4.84
C GLY A 134 4.80 5.88 4.60
N LEU A 135 4.91 5.33 3.38
CA LEU A 135 4.37 4.01 3.04
C LEU A 135 5.03 2.90 3.85
N ALA A 136 6.35 2.94 4.00
CA ALA A 136 7.09 1.99 4.83
C ALA A 136 6.67 2.09 6.31
N SER A 137 6.53 3.30 6.85
CA SER A 137 6.08 3.55 8.23
C SER A 137 4.68 2.97 8.48
N ILE A 138 3.74 3.16 7.54
CA ILE A 138 2.39 2.57 7.62
C ILE A 138 2.46 1.05 7.52
N TYR A 139 3.18 0.51 6.53
CA TYR A 139 3.31 -0.93 6.33
C TYR A 139 3.85 -1.62 7.59
N HIS A 140 4.94 -1.10 8.16
CA HIS A 140 5.55 -1.61 9.38
C HIS A 140 4.56 -1.60 10.55
N SER A 141 3.91 -0.47 10.79
CA SER A 141 2.93 -0.34 11.86
C SER A 141 1.73 -1.26 11.66
N LYS A 142 1.36 -1.52 10.40
CA LYS A 142 0.25 -2.39 10.01
C LYS A 142 0.56 -3.84 10.34
N VAL A 143 1.76 -4.33 10.03
CA VAL A 143 2.20 -5.68 10.42
C VAL A 143 2.13 -5.86 11.94
N ILE A 144 2.72 -4.92 12.70
CA ILE A 144 2.68 -4.95 14.17
C ILE A 144 1.24 -4.97 14.70
N PHE A 145 0.39 -4.08 14.19
CA PHE A 145 -1.02 -4.01 14.58
C PHE A 145 -1.71 -5.37 14.40
N HIS A 146 -1.56 -6.00 13.23
CA HIS A 146 -2.24 -7.25 12.96
C HIS A 146 -1.65 -8.47 13.68
N HIS A 147 -0.36 -8.43 14.06
CA HIS A 147 0.22 -9.42 14.96
C HIS A 147 -0.39 -9.36 16.37
N GLN A 148 -0.64 -8.15 16.86
CA GLN A 148 -1.30 -7.95 18.15
C GLN A 148 -2.81 -8.24 18.07
N ASN A 149 -3.40 -8.16 16.87
CA ASN A 149 -4.84 -8.25 16.64
C ASN A 149 -5.19 -9.23 15.49
N PRO A 150 -4.93 -10.54 15.65
CA PRO A 150 -5.10 -11.53 14.58
C PRO A 150 -6.55 -11.71 14.12
N ASN A 151 -7.54 -11.29 14.92
CA ASN A 151 -8.96 -11.33 14.58
C ASN A 151 -9.41 -10.17 13.68
N VAL A 152 -8.48 -9.29 13.29
CA VAL A 152 -8.75 -8.17 12.38
C VAL A 152 -8.03 -8.42 11.06
N GLN A 153 -8.81 -8.53 9.98
CA GLN A 153 -8.27 -8.68 8.63
C GLN A 153 -7.50 -7.42 8.19
N PRO A 154 -6.59 -7.53 7.20
CA PRO A 154 -5.83 -6.39 6.68
C PRO A 154 -6.65 -5.17 6.20
N ASN A 155 -7.93 -5.33 5.90
CA ASN A 155 -8.84 -4.23 5.58
C ASN A 155 -9.60 -3.67 6.80
N PHE A 156 -9.20 -4.02 8.03
CA PHE A 156 -9.87 -3.70 9.30
C PHE A 156 -11.26 -4.31 9.49
N HIS A 157 -11.59 -5.34 8.72
CA HIS A 157 -12.78 -6.13 9.01
C HIS A 157 -12.54 -7.00 10.25
N SER A 158 -13.47 -6.99 11.20
CA SER A 158 -13.44 -7.86 12.38
C SER A 158 -14.09 -9.20 12.07
N ILE A 159 -13.38 -10.30 12.33
CA ILE A 159 -13.82 -11.66 12.00
C ILE A 159 -14.93 -12.13 12.95
N ASP A 160 -14.84 -11.80 14.24
CA ASP A 160 -15.73 -12.31 15.30
C ASP A 160 -16.38 -11.21 16.14
N GLY A 161 -16.07 -9.93 15.88
CA GLY A 161 -16.57 -8.78 16.64
C GLY A 161 -16.03 -8.70 18.08
N LYS A 162 -15.03 -9.52 18.45
CA LYS A 162 -14.45 -9.55 19.79
C LYS A 162 -13.08 -8.92 19.78
N PHE A 163 -12.84 -8.07 20.77
CA PHE A 163 -11.62 -7.30 20.88
C PHE A 163 -11.03 -7.43 22.30
N PRO A 164 -9.70 -7.57 22.44
CA PRO A 164 -9.05 -7.52 23.74
C PRO A 164 -9.21 -6.14 24.40
N SER A 165 -8.96 -6.05 25.71
CA SER A 165 -9.09 -4.81 26.49
C SER A 165 -8.24 -3.67 25.93
N GLU A 166 -7.05 -3.98 25.42
CA GLU A 166 -6.09 -3.02 24.90
C GLU A 166 -6.39 -2.61 23.44
N PHE A 167 -7.33 -3.30 22.77
CA PHE A 167 -7.61 -3.12 21.34
C PHE A 167 -7.90 -1.67 20.98
N PHE A 168 -8.74 -1.02 21.77
CA PHE A 168 -9.15 0.35 21.55
C PHE A 168 -7.96 1.29 21.49
N GLU A 169 -7.06 1.20 22.47
CA GLU A 169 -5.87 2.05 22.57
C GLU A 169 -4.87 1.75 21.45
N ILE A 170 -4.69 0.47 21.12
CA ILE A 170 -3.82 0.05 20.01
C ILE A 170 -4.34 0.60 18.68
N LEU A 171 -5.65 0.46 18.40
CA LEU A 171 -6.27 0.97 17.18
C LEU A 171 -6.25 2.50 17.12
N ARG A 172 -6.50 3.17 18.24
CA ARG A 172 -6.42 4.64 18.34
C ARG A 172 -5.00 5.13 18.05
N GLY A 173 -4.00 4.52 18.67
CA GLY A 173 -2.58 4.83 18.42
C GLY A 173 -2.17 4.56 16.96
N TYR A 174 -2.63 3.44 16.41
CA TYR A 174 -2.42 3.09 15.00
C TYR A 174 -2.99 4.15 14.05
N LEU A 175 -4.28 4.52 14.21
CA LEU A 175 -4.93 5.53 13.38
C LEU A 175 -4.22 6.89 13.50
N THR A 176 -3.84 7.32 14.71
CA THR A 176 -3.07 8.57 14.90
C THR A 176 -1.79 8.59 14.07
N LYS A 177 -1.05 7.46 14.02
CA LYS A 177 0.16 7.34 13.20
C LYS A 177 -0.16 7.41 11.71
N VAL A 178 -1.21 6.72 11.26
CA VAL A 178 -1.65 6.77 9.86
C VAL A 178 -2.06 8.19 9.46
N ILE A 179 -2.79 8.92 10.32
CA ILE A 179 -3.18 10.32 10.07
C ILE A 179 -1.93 11.21 9.92
N TYR A 180 -0.94 11.04 10.80
CA TYR A 180 0.31 11.79 10.74
C TYR A 180 1.04 11.56 9.39
N GLU A 181 1.25 10.30 9.02
CA GLU A 181 1.94 9.96 7.76
C GLU A 181 1.13 10.41 6.53
N SER A 182 -0.20 10.30 6.58
CA SER A 182 -1.09 10.77 5.51
C SER A 182 -1.00 12.28 5.31
N ASN A 183 -1.02 13.06 6.40
CA ASN A 183 -0.89 14.51 6.33
C ASN A 183 0.49 14.93 5.81
N ARG A 184 1.55 14.26 6.26
CA ARG A 184 2.91 14.48 5.75
C ARG A 184 2.97 14.18 4.25
N ALA A 185 2.40 13.07 3.80
CA ALA A 185 2.38 12.70 2.39
C ALA A 185 1.60 13.71 1.54
N LEU A 186 0.40 14.12 1.98
CA LEU A 186 -0.40 15.15 1.31
C LEU A 186 0.28 16.52 1.25
N ALA A 187 1.13 16.87 2.21
CA ALA A 187 1.93 18.10 2.13
C ALA A 187 3.03 18.02 1.05
N ASN A 188 3.39 16.82 0.60
CA ASN A 188 4.47 16.56 -0.33
C ASN A 188 4.00 16.23 -1.76
N ILE A 189 2.70 16.11 -2.03
CA ILE A 189 2.24 15.72 -3.38
C ILE A 189 2.36 16.83 -4.43
N ALA A 190 2.36 18.11 -4.03
CA ALA A 190 2.40 19.26 -4.96
C ALA A 190 1.52 19.06 -6.23
N ASP A 191 1.93 19.63 -7.37
CA ASP A 191 1.36 19.30 -8.69
C ASP A 191 1.90 17.97 -9.27
N ASN A 192 2.52 17.13 -8.43
CA ASN A 192 3.05 15.83 -8.84
C ASN A 192 1.93 14.78 -8.80
N PHE A 193 1.35 14.53 -9.98
CA PHE A 193 0.29 13.55 -10.15
C PHE A 193 0.69 12.12 -9.75
N PRO A 194 1.87 11.57 -10.13
CA PRO A 194 2.33 10.29 -9.62
C PRO A 194 2.33 10.18 -8.09
N CYS A 195 2.85 11.19 -7.40
CA CYS A 195 2.82 11.27 -5.94
C CYS A 195 1.40 11.30 -5.41
N THR A 196 0.50 12.06 -6.04
CA THR A 196 -0.94 12.09 -5.70
C THR A 196 -1.57 10.70 -5.76
N VAL A 197 -1.27 9.91 -6.80
CA VAL A 197 -1.74 8.52 -6.90
C VAL A 197 -1.18 7.66 -5.78
N MET A 198 0.10 7.82 -5.46
CA MET A 198 0.76 7.00 -4.43
C MET A 198 0.32 7.32 -3.00
N VAL A 199 -0.38 8.43 -2.77
CA VAL A 199 -1.00 8.75 -1.48
C VAL A 199 -2.32 8.01 -1.26
N GLN A 200 -2.95 7.47 -2.31
CA GLN A 200 -4.22 6.74 -2.19
C GLN A 200 -4.25 5.69 -1.05
N PRO A 201 -3.25 4.80 -0.88
CA PRO A 201 -3.29 3.77 0.15
C PRO A 201 -3.22 4.34 1.57
N PHE A 202 -2.63 5.52 1.76
CA PHE A 202 -2.61 6.21 3.07
C PHE A 202 -4.03 6.57 3.50
N ILE A 203 -4.79 7.15 2.57
CA ILE A 203 -6.16 7.61 2.83
C ILE A 203 -7.08 6.41 3.03
N GLU A 204 -6.94 5.36 2.23
CA GLU A 204 -7.70 4.13 2.40
C GLU A 204 -7.41 3.45 3.75
N GLU A 205 -6.15 3.45 4.19
CA GLU A 205 -5.77 2.94 5.51
C GLU A 205 -6.43 3.73 6.64
N ALA A 206 -6.38 5.07 6.56
CA ALA A 206 -6.99 5.97 7.53
C ALA A 206 -8.50 5.75 7.61
N ILE A 207 -9.17 5.59 6.46
CA ILE A 207 -10.62 5.35 6.39
C ILE A 207 -10.99 4.02 7.06
N ASN A 208 -10.28 2.94 6.74
CA ASN A 208 -10.62 1.62 7.26
C ASN A 208 -10.39 1.54 8.79
N SER A 209 -9.26 2.08 9.26
CA SER A 209 -8.98 2.15 10.70
C SER A 209 -9.92 3.11 11.45
N TYR A 210 -10.28 4.26 10.86
CA TYR A 210 -11.32 5.17 11.38
C TYR A 210 -12.66 4.48 11.55
N ARG A 211 -13.13 3.73 10.54
CA ARG A 211 -14.43 3.04 10.59
C ARG A 211 -14.47 2.00 11.71
N LEU A 212 -13.38 1.24 11.89
CA LEU A 212 -13.29 0.30 13.00
C LEU A 212 -13.21 1.01 14.35
N LEU A 213 -12.44 2.10 14.46
CA LEU A 213 -12.31 2.85 15.71
C LEU A 213 -13.65 3.45 16.13
N LYS A 214 -14.36 4.08 15.19
CA LYS A 214 -15.70 4.65 15.42
C LYS A 214 -16.72 3.59 15.84
N PHE A 215 -16.56 2.36 15.37
CA PHE A 215 -17.42 1.24 15.79
C PHE A 215 -17.15 0.80 17.23
N VAL A 216 -15.88 0.75 17.64
CA VAL A 216 -15.52 0.31 19.00
C VAL A 216 -15.55 1.43 20.05
N ASP A 217 -15.53 2.70 19.63
CA ASP A 217 -15.58 3.88 20.51
C ASP A 217 -16.99 4.14 21.07
N LYS A 218 -17.39 3.37 22.09
CA LYS A 218 -18.71 3.48 22.71
C LYS A 218 -18.87 4.75 23.55
N ASP A 219 -17.79 5.24 24.14
CA ASP A 219 -17.79 6.33 25.12
C ASP A 219 -17.29 7.66 24.55
N ASN A 220 -17.09 7.74 23.22
CA ASN A 220 -16.56 8.93 22.53
C ASN A 220 -15.15 9.34 23.04
N ALA A 221 -14.38 8.37 23.53
CA ALA A 221 -13.04 8.56 24.07
C ALA A 221 -11.99 8.83 22.97
N ALA A 222 -12.31 8.52 21.71
CA ALA A 222 -11.46 8.81 20.54
C ALA A 222 -11.88 10.07 19.77
N LYS A 223 -12.75 10.93 20.33
CA LYS A 223 -13.29 12.13 19.66
C LYS A 223 -12.23 12.96 18.92
N THR A 224 -11.08 13.20 19.53
CA THR A 224 -9.99 13.98 18.91
C THR A 224 -9.43 13.27 17.70
N THR A 225 -9.02 12.00 17.83
CA THR A 225 -8.49 11.21 16.72
C THR A 225 -9.50 11.06 15.57
N LEU A 226 -10.78 10.87 15.88
CA LEU A 226 -11.84 10.79 14.87
C LEU A 226 -12.02 12.11 14.12
N ARG A 227 -11.98 13.25 14.81
CA ARG A 227 -12.04 14.58 14.17
C ARG A 227 -10.81 14.85 13.30
N ASP A 228 -9.63 14.43 13.74
CA ASP A 228 -8.40 14.61 12.96
C ASP A 228 -8.42 13.75 11.68
N ALA A 229 -9.02 12.55 11.74
CA ALA A 229 -9.27 11.73 10.56
C ALA A 229 -10.29 12.40 9.61
N GLU A 230 -11.36 12.97 10.12
CA GLU A 230 -12.36 13.70 9.31
C GLU A 230 -11.74 14.90 8.59
N ALA A 231 -10.91 15.68 9.28
CA ALA A 231 -10.15 16.78 8.68
C ALA A 231 -9.18 16.29 7.57
N LEU A 232 -8.53 15.14 7.78
CA LEU A 232 -7.72 14.50 6.74
C LEU A 232 -8.58 14.12 5.51
N PHE A 233 -9.78 13.59 5.72
CA PHE A 233 -10.68 13.21 4.63
C PHE A 233 -11.15 14.41 3.82
N GLU A 234 -11.53 15.51 4.47
CA GLU A 234 -11.89 16.77 3.81
C GLU A 234 -10.75 17.30 2.96
N LYS A 235 -9.53 17.33 3.51
CA LYS A 235 -8.32 17.71 2.77
C LYS A 235 -8.11 16.81 1.55
N ALA A 236 -8.23 15.50 1.70
CA ALA A 236 -8.07 14.56 0.59
C ALA A 236 -9.16 14.74 -0.50
N GLN A 237 -10.42 15.01 -0.12
CA GLN A 237 -11.52 15.25 -1.06
C GLN A 237 -11.37 16.55 -1.86
N SER A 238 -10.58 17.51 -1.38
CA SER A 238 -10.24 18.71 -2.17
C SER A 238 -9.37 18.40 -3.40
N ILE A 239 -8.71 17.24 -3.42
CA ILE A 239 -7.84 16.79 -4.52
C ILE A 239 -8.65 15.93 -5.48
N GLN A 240 -8.76 16.37 -6.74
CA GLN A 240 -9.65 15.77 -7.74
C GLN A 240 -9.47 14.25 -7.90
N PHE A 241 -8.22 13.78 -7.98
CA PHE A 241 -7.94 12.35 -8.13
C PHE A 241 -8.43 11.56 -6.91
N LEU A 242 -8.01 11.94 -5.70
CA LEU A 242 -8.35 11.23 -4.45
C LEU A 242 -9.86 11.22 -4.21
N ARG A 243 -10.55 12.34 -4.47
CA ARG A 243 -12.01 12.42 -4.42
C ARG A 243 -12.70 11.35 -5.28
N SER A 244 -12.14 11.04 -6.44
CA SER A 244 -12.71 10.06 -7.38
C SER A 244 -12.24 8.62 -7.15
N ALA A 245 -11.05 8.44 -6.58
CA ALA A 245 -10.40 7.14 -6.44
C ALA A 245 -10.69 6.47 -5.10
N VAL A 246 -11.00 7.25 -4.05
CA VAL A 246 -11.19 6.75 -2.69
C VAL A 246 -12.67 6.74 -2.32
N ILE A 247 -13.10 5.67 -1.64
CA ILE A 247 -14.46 5.56 -1.09
C ILE A 247 -14.44 6.11 0.34
N TYR A 248 -14.86 7.36 0.49
CA TYR A 248 -14.96 8.01 1.80
C TYR A 248 -16.13 7.43 2.62
N PRO A 249 -16.00 7.38 3.96
CA PRO A 249 -17.04 6.81 4.81
C PRO A 249 -18.36 7.57 4.64
N PRO A 250 -19.50 6.87 4.51
CA PRO A 250 -20.80 7.52 4.55
C PRO A 250 -21.02 8.17 5.92
N LYS A 251 -22.00 9.09 6.02
CA LYS A 251 -22.36 9.72 7.30
C LYS A 251 -22.76 8.71 8.40
N TYR A 252 -23.15 7.49 8.01
CA TYR A 252 -23.61 6.44 8.91
C TYR A 252 -22.50 5.44 9.26
N ASN A 253 -22.47 5.00 10.53
CA ASN A 253 -21.51 4.04 11.06
C ASN A 253 -21.63 2.69 10.36
N SER A 254 -20.61 2.33 9.60
CA SER A 254 -20.47 0.99 9.06
C SER A 254 -19.05 0.49 9.32
N ILE A 255 -18.93 -0.67 9.95
CA ILE A 255 -17.68 -1.43 10.07
C ILE A 255 -17.10 -1.66 8.66
N PRO A 256 -15.77 -1.73 8.48
CA PRO A 256 -15.21 -2.21 7.23
C PRO A 256 -15.78 -3.58 6.85
N GLU A 257 -16.33 -3.68 5.64
CA GLU A 257 -16.84 -4.93 5.09
C GLU A 257 -15.69 -5.84 4.66
N PRO A 258 -15.86 -7.18 4.72
CA PRO A 258 -14.85 -8.10 4.19
C PRO A 258 -14.65 -7.84 2.70
N ARG A 259 -13.40 -7.66 2.25
CA ARG A 259 -13.08 -7.40 0.82
C ARG A 259 -13.57 -8.51 -0.12
N PHE A 260 -13.67 -9.73 0.39
CA PHE A 260 -14.17 -10.89 -0.35
C PHE A 260 -15.13 -11.67 0.54
N SER A 261 -16.43 -11.53 0.29
CA SER A 261 -17.41 -12.47 0.79
C SER A 261 -17.13 -13.85 0.18
N SER A 262 -17.05 -14.89 1.01
CA SER A 262 -17.20 -16.26 0.51
C SER A 262 -18.58 -16.35 -0.14
N TYR A 263 -18.65 -16.38 -1.47
CA TYR A 263 -19.85 -16.87 -2.13
C TYR A 263 -19.98 -18.35 -1.78
N GLY A 264 -20.99 -18.69 -0.96
CA GLY A 264 -21.37 -20.07 -0.66
C GLY A 264 -20.59 -20.72 0.48
N ALA A 265 -21.04 -20.48 1.71
CA ALA A 265 -21.11 -21.54 2.71
C ALA A 265 -22.58 -21.58 3.16
N GLN A 266 -23.43 -22.17 2.32
CA GLN A 266 -24.71 -22.73 2.74
C GLN A 266 -24.48 -24.22 2.98
#